data_AF-A0A6I0EG21-F1
#
_entry.id   AF-A0A6I0EG21-F1
#
_cell.length_a   1.000
_cell.length_b   1.000
_cell.length_c   1.000
_cell.angle_alpha   90.00
_cell.angle_beta   90.00
_cell.angle_gamma   90.00
#
_symmetry.space_group_name_H-M   'P 1'
#
loop_
_entity.id
_entity.type
_entity.pdbx_description
1 polymer ?
#
loop_
_entity_poly.entity_id
_entity_poly.type
_entity_poly.pdbx_seq_one_letter_code
_entity_poly.pdbx_strand_id
1 'polypeptide(L)'
;MQPDDLVCYCYHVPLRKLLHFARRERPQRASRMSQCLGAGTGCGWCIPFLEKIAADPDGCRLISESPDDYAARRRAYILEKRPKNTFAAADADPASAPEAPVPAPPPSPGAAPASPDGQV
;
A
#
# COMPACT_ATOMS: atom_id res chain seq x y z
N MET A 1 3.05 20.20 8.84
CA MET A 1 2.26 19.64 7.71
C MET A 1 0.79 20.01 7.86
N GLN A 2 0.11 20.17 6.74
CA GLN A 2 -1.32 20.33 6.55
C GLN A 2 -2.01 18.97 6.35
N PRO A 3 -3.34 18.90 6.50
CA PRO A 3 -4.07 17.64 6.32
C PRO A 3 -3.96 17.05 4.90
N ASP A 4 -3.72 17.86 3.88
CA ASP A 4 -3.54 17.38 2.51
C ASP A 4 -2.15 16.83 2.20
N ASP A 5 -1.20 17.02 3.11
CA ASP A 5 0.17 16.57 2.88
C ASP A 5 0.30 15.05 3.01
N LEU A 6 1.19 14.51 2.19
CA LEU A 6 1.44 13.08 2.11
C LEU A 6 2.21 12.59 3.34
N VAL A 7 1.65 11.61 4.03
CA VAL A 7 2.33 10.87 5.10
C VAL A 7 2.95 9.61 4.53
N CYS A 8 2.20 8.85 3.74
CA CYS A 8 2.73 7.68 3.05
C CYS A 8 3.09 8.04 1.59
N TYR A 9 4.36 8.28 1.32
CA TYR A 9 4.85 8.57 -0.03
C TYR A 9 4.90 7.34 -0.96
N CYS A 10 4.81 6.12 -0.43
CA CYS A 10 4.75 4.90 -1.28
C CYS A 10 3.41 4.78 -2.00
N TYR A 11 2.32 5.06 -1.28
CA TYR A 11 0.94 4.90 -1.77
C TYR A 11 0.20 6.23 -1.86
N HIS A 12 0.93 7.35 -1.77
CA HIS A 12 0.43 8.72 -1.82
C HIS A 12 -0.79 8.95 -0.92
N VAL A 13 -0.68 8.56 0.35
CA VAL A 13 -1.79 8.71 1.31
C VAL A 13 -1.64 10.01 2.11
N PRO A 14 -2.59 10.95 2.01
CA PRO A 14 -2.57 12.21 2.74
C PRO A 14 -2.96 12.02 4.21
N LEU A 15 -2.49 12.92 5.07
CA LEU A 15 -2.78 12.92 6.51
C LEU A 15 -4.29 12.89 6.80
N ARG A 16 -5.09 13.68 6.09
CA ARG A 16 -6.55 13.79 6.24
C ARG A 16 -7.22 12.43 6.11
N LYS A 17 -6.79 11.62 5.15
CA LYS A 17 -7.38 10.30 4.90
C LYS A 17 -7.04 9.32 6.01
N LEU A 18 -5.81 9.36 6.53
CA LEU A 18 -5.39 8.53 7.65
C LEU A 18 -6.14 8.90 8.93
N LEU A 19 -6.27 10.20 9.23
CA LEU A 19 -7.05 10.67 10.37
C LEU A 19 -8.52 10.27 10.26
N HIS A 20 -9.15 10.47 9.10
CA HIS A 20 -10.54 10.09 8.89
C HIS A 20 -10.75 8.57 9.03
N PHE A 21 -9.84 7.77 8.48
CA PHE A 21 -9.86 6.32 8.65
C PHE A 21 -9.73 5.91 10.12
N ALA A 22 -8.74 6.48 10.85
CA ALA A 22 -8.52 6.15 12.25
C ALA A 22 -9.71 6.54 13.15
N ARG A 23 -10.38 7.67 12.87
CA ARG A 23 -11.60 8.08 13.59
C ARG A 23 -12.77 7.12 13.36
N ARG A 24 -12.95 6.68 12.10
CA ARG A 24 -14.07 5.83 11.70
C ARG A 24 -13.88 4.38 12.16
N GLU A 25 -12.72 3.81 11.88
CA GLU A 25 -12.45 2.38 12.12
C GLU A 25 -11.90 2.10 13.53
N ARG A 26 -11.37 3.10 14.23
CA ARG A 26 -10.74 2.99 15.56
C ARG A 26 -9.84 1.75 15.69
N PRO A 27 -8.79 1.66 14.84
CA PRO A 27 -7.98 0.46 14.73
C PRO A 27 -7.29 0.15 16.07
N GLN A 28 -7.56 -1.03 16.63
CA GLN A 28 -6.96 -1.48 17.89
C GLN A 28 -5.46 -1.75 17.80
N ARG A 29 -4.95 -1.96 16.59
CA ARG A 29 -3.51 -2.14 16.31
C ARG A 29 -3.11 -1.31 15.11
N ALA A 30 -1.94 -0.68 15.18
CA ALA A 30 -1.43 0.16 14.11
C ALA A 30 -1.27 -0.57 12.77
N SER A 31 -1.03 -1.88 12.76
CA SER A 31 -0.97 -2.69 11.53
C SER A 31 -2.26 -2.64 10.71
N ARG A 32 -3.42 -2.37 11.33
CA ARG A 32 -4.70 -2.18 10.63
C ARG A 32 -4.76 -0.90 9.81
N MET A 33 -3.85 0.06 10.03
CA MET A 33 -3.71 1.24 9.17
C MET A 33 -3.37 0.87 7.72
N SER A 34 -2.81 -0.32 7.47
CA SER A 34 -2.63 -0.86 6.11
C SER A 34 -3.93 -1.02 5.33
N GLN A 35 -5.08 -1.14 6.00
CA GLN A 35 -6.38 -1.18 5.33
C GLN A 35 -6.78 0.20 4.75
N CYS A 36 -6.11 1.28 5.18
CA CYS A 36 -6.20 2.59 4.55
C CYS A 36 -5.21 2.68 3.39
N LEU A 37 -5.65 2.27 2.19
CA LEU A 37 -4.88 2.36 0.94
C LEU A 37 -3.49 1.69 0.98
N GLY A 38 -3.28 0.66 1.80
CA GLY A 38 -1.99 -0.01 1.91
C GLY A 38 -0.94 0.76 2.74
N ALA A 39 -1.32 1.84 3.44
CA ALA A 39 -0.37 2.66 4.19
C ALA A 39 0.53 1.82 5.14
N GLY A 40 1.84 2.05 5.08
CA GLY A 40 2.83 1.35 5.91
C GLY A 40 3.41 0.06 5.33
N THR A 41 2.85 -0.49 4.24
CA THR A 41 3.33 -1.77 3.65
C THR A 41 4.48 -1.61 2.64
N GLY A 42 4.84 -0.38 2.28
CA GLY A 42 5.96 -0.09 1.36
C GLY A 42 7.30 -0.03 2.09
N CYS A 43 8.00 1.11 2.00
CA CYS A 43 9.29 1.30 2.69
C CYS A 43 9.21 1.22 4.23
N GLY A 44 8.01 1.38 4.80
CA GLY A 44 7.76 1.32 6.24
C GLY A 44 8.19 2.56 7.04
N TRP A 45 8.76 3.59 6.39
CA TRP A 45 9.19 4.80 7.09
C TRP A 45 8.04 5.55 7.77
N CYS A 46 6.84 5.50 7.19
CA CYS A 46 5.66 6.15 7.75
C CYS A 46 5.02 5.41 8.95
N ILE A 47 5.46 4.18 9.29
CA ILE A 47 4.82 3.34 10.34
C ILE A 47 4.77 4.03 11.72
N PRO A 48 5.85 4.68 12.23
CA PRO A 48 5.78 5.37 13.53
C PRO A 48 4.76 6.51 13.56
N PHE A 49 4.45 7.10 12.40
CA PHE A 49 3.42 8.13 12.28
C PHE A 49 2.03 7.51 12.28
N LEU A 50 1.85 6.37 11.59
CA LEU A 50 0.61 5.61 11.58
C LEU A 50 0.23 5.09 12.97
N GLU A 51 1.21 4.66 13.76
CA GLU A 51 1.00 4.22 15.15
C GLU A 51 0.40 5.32 16.01
N LYS A 52 0.97 6.53 15.93
CA LYS A 52 0.46 7.64 16.73
C LYS A 52 -0.88 8.18 16.20
N ILE A 53 -1.13 8.13 14.89
CA ILE A 53 -2.45 8.43 14.31
C ILE A 53 -3.51 7.43 14.77
N ALA A 54 -3.17 6.14 14.83
CA ALA A 54 -4.08 5.11 15.31
C ALA A 54 -4.38 5.26 16.81
N ALA A 55 -3.39 5.65 17.61
CA ALA A 55 -3.53 5.85 19.05
C ALA A 55 -4.36 7.09 19.41
N ASP A 56 -4.11 8.21 18.72
CA ASP A 56 -4.79 9.48 18.98
C ASP A 56 -5.05 10.25 17.67
N PRO A 57 -6.19 9.99 17.00
CA PRO A 57 -6.53 10.65 15.74
C PRO A 57 -7.12 12.08 15.92
N ASP A 58 -7.38 12.50 17.15
CA ASP A 58 -7.98 13.80 17.47
C ASP A 58 -6.94 14.79 18.03
N GLY A 59 -5.99 14.31 18.82
CA GLY A 59 -4.85 15.07 19.35
C GLY A 59 -3.57 14.95 18.52
N CYS A 60 -3.65 14.35 17.34
CA CYS A 60 -2.51 14.10 16.44
C CYS A 60 -1.84 15.39 15.94
N ARG A 61 -1.01 16.01 16.78
CA ARG A 61 -0.14 17.16 16.47
C ARG A 61 1.16 16.72 15.77
N LEU A 62 1.11 15.60 15.06
CA LEU A 62 2.24 14.68 14.99
C LEU A 62 3.36 15.09 14.04
N ILE A 63 3.08 16.05 13.17
CA ILE A 63 4.01 16.45 12.13
C ILE A 63 4.01 17.98 12.06
N SER A 64 4.58 18.59 13.11
CA SER A 64 4.80 20.04 13.23
C SER A 64 5.89 20.56 12.27
N GLU A 65 6.57 19.67 11.57
CA GLU A 65 7.59 19.97 10.57
C GLU A 65 6.99 20.30 9.19
N SER A 66 7.80 20.87 8.31
CA SER A 66 7.37 21.15 6.94
C SER A 66 7.22 19.85 6.13
N PRO A 67 6.38 19.83 5.08
CA PRO A 67 6.24 18.66 4.20
C PRO A 67 7.56 18.30 3.51
N ASP A 68 8.37 19.31 3.20
CA ASP A 68 9.67 19.16 2.55
C ASP A 68 10.69 18.47 3.46
N ASP A 69 10.75 18.86 4.74
CA ASP A 69 11.62 18.21 5.73
C ASP A 69 11.24 16.74 5.92
N TYR A 70 9.93 16.48 5.98
CA TYR A 70 9.39 15.13 6.08
C TYR A 70 9.80 14.30 4.84
N ALA A 71 9.66 14.85 3.63
CA ALA A 71 10.10 14.19 2.40
C ALA A 71 11.63 13.93 2.38
N ALA A 72 12.43 14.90 2.82
CA ALA A 72 13.89 14.80 2.87
C ALA A 72 14.35 13.69 3.82
N ARG A 73 13.75 13.60 5.02
CA ARG A 73 14.07 12.53 5.99
C ARG A 73 13.69 11.15 5.49
N ARG A 74 12.59 11.02 4.72
CA ARG A 74 12.27 9.76 4.05
C ARG A 74 13.34 9.38 3.03
N ARG A 75 13.81 10.33 2.21
CA ARG A 75 14.88 10.08 1.22
C ARG A 75 16.14 9.58 1.92
N ALA A 76 16.54 10.22 3.02
CA ALA A 76 17.67 9.78 3.84
C ALA A 76 17.46 8.35 4.39
N TYR A 77 16.27 8.05 4.92
CA TYR A 77 15.93 6.71 5.42
C TYR A 77 16.05 5.63 4.33
N ILE A 78 15.63 5.91 3.10
CA ILE A 78 15.72 4.96 1.99
C ILE A 78 17.17 4.72 1.58
N LEU A 79 17.98 5.77 1.57
CA LEU A 79 19.42 5.66 1.27
C LEU A 79 20.17 4.85 2.33
N GLU A 80 19.80 5.05 3.61
CA GLU A 80 20.42 4.37 4.74
C GLU A 80 19.94 2.91 4.89
N LYS A 81 18.63 2.68 4.79
CA LYS A 81 18.06 1.32 4.91
C LYS A 81 18.01 0.63 3.55
N ARG A 82 19.12 -0.04 3.23
CA ARG A 82 19.23 -1.12 2.23
C ARG A 82 18.06 -2.13 2.31
N PRO A 83 17.76 -2.86 1.22
CA PRO A 83 16.55 -3.68 1.10
C PRO A 83 16.44 -4.68 2.26
N LYS A 84 15.29 -4.66 2.94
CA LYS A 84 14.93 -5.59 4.03
C LYS A 84 14.78 -7.04 3.54
N ASN A 85 14.71 -7.22 2.22
CA ASN A 85 14.51 -8.49 1.56
C ASN A 85 15.75 -8.84 0.73
N THR A 86 16.94 -8.88 1.36
CA THR A 86 18.03 -9.64 0.77
C THR A 86 17.75 -11.11 1.04
N PHE A 87 16.92 -11.74 0.19
CA PHE A 87 17.04 -13.17 0.01
C PHE A 87 18.43 -13.36 -0.57
N ALA A 88 19.41 -13.74 0.26
CA ALA A 88 20.71 -14.10 -0.26
C ALA A 88 20.47 -15.24 -1.25
N ALA A 89 21.00 -15.11 -2.48
CA ALA A 89 20.86 -16.16 -3.50
C ALA A 89 21.44 -17.52 -3.05
N ALA A 90 22.18 -17.55 -1.94
CA ALA A 90 22.71 -18.77 -1.31
C ALA A 90 21.64 -19.62 -0.59
N ASP A 91 20.49 -19.05 -0.22
CA ASP A 91 19.37 -19.76 0.43
C ASP A 91 18.19 -19.97 -0.52
N ALA A 92 18.39 -19.79 -1.83
CA ALA A 92 17.36 -20.04 -2.83
C ALA A 92 17.04 -21.55 -2.86
N ASP A 93 15.88 -21.90 -2.34
CA ASP A 93 15.29 -23.23 -2.50
C ASP A 93 15.23 -23.57 -4.02
N PRO A 94 15.77 -24.71 -4.48
CA PRO A 94 15.73 -25.09 -5.89
C PRO A 94 14.31 -25.24 -6.45
N ALA A 95 13.27 -25.27 -5.60
CA ALA A 95 11.87 -25.24 -6.00
C ALA A 95 11.32 -23.84 -6.34
N SER A 96 12.05 -22.76 -6.04
CA SER A 96 11.62 -21.37 -6.28
C SER A 96 12.05 -20.81 -7.65
N ALA A 97 12.41 -21.68 -8.59
CA ALA A 97 12.54 -21.28 -9.99
C ALA A 97 11.22 -20.59 -10.43
N PRO A 98 11.27 -19.49 -11.19
CA PRO A 98 10.05 -18.87 -11.68
C PRO A 98 9.27 -19.91 -12.48
N GLU A 99 8.09 -20.28 -11.97
CA GLU A 99 7.14 -21.09 -12.71
C GLU A 99 6.93 -20.40 -14.06
N ALA A 100 7.14 -21.15 -15.14
CA ALA A 100 7.00 -20.63 -16.49
C ALA A 100 5.67 -19.85 -16.59
N PRO A 101 5.65 -18.71 -17.32
CA PRO A 101 4.45 -17.90 -17.43
C PRO A 101 3.28 -18.80 -17.83
N VAL A 102 2.26 -18.86 -16.97
CA VAL A 102 1.06 -19.65 -17.21
C VAL A 102 0.54 -19.24 -18.60
N PRO A 103 0.45 -20.17 -19.57
CA PRO A 103 -0.01 -19.83 -20.91
C PRO A 103 -1.38 -19.19 -20.79
N ALA A 104 -1.58 -18.10 -21.54
CA ALA A 104 -2.84 -17.37 -21.55
C ALA A 104 -4.02 -18.34 -21.70
N PRO A 105 -5.11 -18.16 -20.93
CA PRO A 105 -6.28 -19.02 -21.08
C PRO A 105 -6.79 -18.93 -22.53
N PRO A 106 -7.22 -20.06 -23.13
CA PRO A 106 -7.78 -20.04 -24.48
C PRO A 106 -8.98 -19.08 -24.53
N PRO A 107 -9.19 -18.38 -25.66
CA PRO A 107 -10.36 -17.52 -25.81
C PRO A 107 -11.63 -18.35 -25.61
N SER A 108 -12.55 -17.82 -24.81
CA SER A 108 -13.86 -18.44 -24.57
C SER A 108 -14.54 -18.73 -25.90
N PRO A 109 -15.18 -19.91 -26.08
CA PRO A 109 -15.91 -20.21 -27.31
C PRO A 109 -17.00 -19.16 -27.47
N GLY A 110 -16.94 -18.45 -28.60
CA GLY A 110 -17.86 -17.39 -28.96
C GLY A 110 -19.31 -17.83 -28.82
N ALA A 111 -20.12 -16.91 -28.31
CA ALA A 111 -21.57 -17.02 -28.32
C ALA A 111 -22.04 -17.45 -29.71
N ALA A 112 -22.73 -18.59 -29.76
CA ALA A 112 -23.44 -19.03 -30.95
C ALA A 112 -24.40 -17.91 -31.39
N PRO A 113 -24.48 -17.57 -32.69
CA PRO A 113 -25.56 -16.71 -33.16
C PRO A 113 -26.89 -17.42 -32.93
N ALA A 114 -27.81 -16.73 -32.26
CA ALA A 114 -29.19 -17.14 -32.17
C ALA A 114 -29.80 -17.21 -33.59
N SER A 115 -30.20 -18.41 -33.97
CA SER A 115 -31.24 -18.71 -34.96
C SER A 115 -32.03 -19.86 -34.36
N PRO A 116 -33.36 -19.98 -34.56
CA PRO A 116 -34.07 -19.69 -35.81
C PRO A 116 -35.46 -19.06 -35.56
N ASP A 117 -36.39 -19.25 -36.51
CA ASP A 117 -37.81 -18.83 -36.54
C ASP A 117 -38.04 -17.39 -37.03
N GLY A 118 -38.75 -17.11 -38.12
CA GLY A 118 -39.83 -17.84 -38.76
C GLY A 118 -40.85 -16.79 -39.21
N GLN A 119 -41.07 -16.65 -40.52
CA GLN A 119 -42.21 -15.88 -41.02
C GLN A 119 -42.65 -16.44 -42.37
N VAL A 120 -43.95 -16.72 -42.38
CA VAL A 120 -44.82 -17.26 -43.44
C VAL A 120 -44.98 -16.25 -44.57
#